data_AF-A0A7V9KQY1-F1
#
_entry.id   AF-A0A7V9KQY1-F1
#
_cell.length_a   1.000
_cell.length_b   1.000
_cell.length_c   1.000
_cell.angle_alpha   90.00
_cell.angle_beta   90.00
_cell.angle_gamma   90.00
#
_symmetry.space_group_name_H-M   'P 1'
#
loop_
_entity.id
_entity.type
_entity.pdbx_description
1 polymer ?
#
loop_
_entity_poly.entity_id
_entity_poly.type
_entity_poly.pdbx_seq_one_letter_code
_entity_poly.pdbx_strand_id
1 'polypeptide(L)'
;MKSISTWESERLDTVNAVPNGDGKGAAAPSNITALKELTLRLLREVQAITEMRTLSLEGGVDFYSEVSRFEVDLIKRALLQTAGHQGRAARLLNLKVTTLNSKIKHYNIALKGFANGYPLVETGEIESRPHV
;
A
#
# COMPACT_ATOMS: atom_id res chain seq x y z
N MET A 1 32.83 -27.80 34.27
CA MET A 1 32.47 -28.04 32.85
C MET A 1 32.16 -29.52 32.69
N LYS A 2 30.88 -29.91 32.67
CA LYS A 2 30.45 -31.31 32.46
C LYS A 2 29.83 -31.40 31.07
N SER A 3 30.46 -32.19 30.22
CA SER A 3 30.03 -32.52 28.86
C SER A 3 28.92 -33.57 28.95
N ILE A 4 27.75 -33.28 28.37
CA ILE A 4 26.65 -34.24 28.24
C ILE A 4 26.81 -34.92 26.89
N SER A 5 27.22 -36.18 26.93
CA SER A 5 27.12 -37.14 25.84
C SER A 5 25.82 -37.90 26.02
N THR A 6 24.86 -37.79 25.10
CA THR A 6 23.84 -38.84 24.90
C THR A 6 23.31 -38.73 23.47
N TRP A 7 24.01 -39.44 22.60
CA TRP A 7 23.46 -40.01 21.38
C TRP A 7 22.37 -41.01 21.82
N GLU A 8 21.15 -40.83 21.35
CA GLU A 8 20.10 -41.86 21.44
C GLU A 8 19.31 -41.82 20.13
N SER A 9 19.93 -42.41 19.12
CA SER A 9 19.32 -42.75 17.85
C SER A 9 18.86 -44.20 17.97
N GLU A 10 17.62 -44.42 18.39
CA GLU A 10 16.89 -45.67 18.14
C GLU A 10 15.43 -45.59 18.61
N ARG A 11 14.51 -45.46 17.64
CA ARG A 11 13.44 -46.43 17.35
C ARG A 11 12.36 -45.79 16.50
N LEU A 12 12.59 -45.84 15.19
CA LEU A 12 11.54 -45.76 14.18
C LEU A 12 10.95 -47.17 14.03
N ASP A 13 9.88 -47.46 14.76
CA ASP A 13 9.02 -48.62 14.53
C ASP A 13 7.62 -48.29 15.04
N THR A 14 6.69 -47.89 14.17
CA THR A 14 5.40 -48.57 14.02
C THR A 14 4.82 -48.23 12.64
N VAL A 15 4.91 -49.16 11.72
CA VAL A 15 4.20 -49.18 10.45
C VAL A 15 2.72 -49.49 10.71
N ASN A 16 1.85 -48.62 10.18
CA ASN A 16 0.55 -48.89 9.56
C ASN A 16 -0.42 -49.89 10.24
N ALA A 17 -1.47 -49.37 10.88
CA ALA A 17 -2.72 -50.10 11.15
C ALA A 17 -3.93 -49.20 10.83
N VAL A 18 -4.38 -49.30 9.58
CA VAL A 18 -5.75 -49.31 9.00
C VAL A 18 -6.91 -48.55 9.70
N PRO A 19 -7.82 -47.94 8.90
CA PRO A 19 -8.62 -46.77 9.26
C PRO A 19 -10.05 -47.13 9.69
N ASN A 20 -10.62 -46.36 10.64
CA ASN A 20 -12.05 -46.03 10.61
C ASN A 20 -12.35 -44.91 11.61
N GLY A 21 -13.14 -43.93 11.18
CA GLY A 21 -13.54 -42.81 12.03
C GLY A 21 -14.08 -41.67 11.20
N ASP A 22 -15.37 -41.75 10.91
CA ASP A 22 -16.19 -40.77 10.19
C ASP A 22 -16.13 -39.40 10.89
N GLY A 23 -15.16 -38.59 10.50
CA GLY A 23 -14.99 -37.22 10.96
C GLY A 23 -15.09 -36.28 9.78
N LYS A 24 -16.32 -35.89 9.42
CA LYS A 24 -16.61 -34.79 8.48
C LYS A 24 -16.19 -33.46 9.13
N GLY A 25 -14.88 -33.27 9.29
CA GLY A 25 -14.27 -31.99 9.59
C GLY A 25 -14.35 -31.16 8.31
N ALA A 26 -15.45 -30.43 8.16
CA ALA A 26 -15.51 -29.31 7.23
C ALA A 26 -14.38 -28.35 7.64
N ALA A 27 -13.23 -28.50 6.97
CA ALA A 27 -12.07 -27.67 7.18
C ALA A 27 -12.48 -26.25 6.84
N ALA A 28 -12.76 -25.45 7.87
CA ALA A 28 -12.90 -24.01 7.74
C ALA A 28 -11.70 -23.54 6.91
N PRO A 29 -11.92 -22.73 5.86
CA PRO A 29 -10.83 -22.32 4.99
C PRO A 29 -9.72 -21.76 5.87
N SER A 30 -8.54 -22.36 5.78
CA SER A 30 -7.40 -21.94 6.58
C SER A 30 -7.27 -20.42 6.48
N ASN A 31 -6.87 -19.74 7.56
CA ASN A 31 -6.78 -18.28 7.61
C ASN A 31 -6.01 -17.70 6.39
N ILE A 32 -5.02 -18.46 5.90
CA ILE A 32 -4.28 -18.19 4.66
C ILE A 32 -5.19 -18.09 3.42
N THR A 33 -6.17 -18.97 3.26
CA THR A 33 -7.12 -18.96 2.14
C THR A 33 -8.02 -17.73 2.19
N ALA A 34 -8.53 -17.38 3.38
CA ALA A 34 -9.35 -16.18 3.57
C ALA A 34 -8.54 -14.90 3.31
N LEU A 35 -7.30 -14.84 3.77
CA LEU A 35 -6.40 -13.70 3.53
C LEU A 35 -6.07 -13.54 2.04
N LYS A 36 -5.81 -14.65 1.33
CA LYS A 36 -5.59 -14.63 -0.13
C LYS A 36 -6.79 -14.07 -0.88
N GLU A 37 -8.00 -14.52 -0.55
CA GLU A 37 -9.24 -14.02 -1.18
C GLU A 37 -9.43 -12.52 -0.93
N LEU A 38 -9.23 -12.06 0.32
CA LEU A 38 -9.31 -10.64 0.65
C LEU A 38 -8.26 -9.80 -0.08
N THR A 39 -7.04 -10.32 -0.19
CA THR A 39 -5.94 -9.62 -0.88
C THR A 39 -6.22 -9.52 -2.37
N LEU A 40 -6.75 -10.57 -3.00
CA LEU A 40 -7.13 -10.57 -4.42
C LEU A 40 -8.29 -9.60 -4.70
N ARG A 41 -9.26 -9.49 -3.79
CA ARG A 41 -10.33 -8.50 -3.89
C ARG A 41 -9.79 -7.08 -3.81
N LEU A 42 -8.99 -6.79 -2.78
CA LEU A 42 -8.34 -5.48 -2.63
C LEU A 42 -7.49 -5.10 -3.85
N LEU A 43 -6.74 -6.05 -4.41
CA LEU A 43 -5.93 -5.82 -5.60
C LEU A 43 -6.79 -5.39 -6.79
N ARG A 44 -7.95 -6.02 -7.01
CA ARG A 44 -8.88 -5.60 -8.07
C ARG A 44 -9.45 -4.22 -7.82
N GLU A 45 -9.87 -3.93 -6.59
CA GLU A 45 -10.41 -2.61 -6.25
C GLU A 45 -9.35 -1.51 -6.44
N VAL A 46 -8.09 -1.78 -6.06
CA VAL A 46 -6.97 -0.85 -6.29
C VAL A 46 -6.65 -0.70 -7.78
N GLN A 47 -6.72 -1.79 -8.56
CA GLN A 47 -6.54 -1.73 -10.01
C GLN A 47 -7.66 -0.94 -10.69
N ALA A 48 -8.91 -1.09 -10.26
CA ALA A 48 -10.04 -0.29 -10.73
C ALA A 48 -9.88 1.21 -10.40
N ILE A 49 -9.27 1.55 -9.27
CA ILE A 49 -8.89 2.94 -8.95
C ILE A 49 -7.76 3.45 -9.86
N THR A 50 -6.91 2.55 -10.34
CA THR A 50 -5.69 2.86 -11.13
C THR A 50 -5.95 2.87 -12.63
N GLU A 51 -7.01 2.20 -13.11
CA GLU A 51 -7.57 2.39 -14.44
C GLU A 51 -7.96 3.86 -14.57
N MET A 52 -7.02 4.61 -15.13
CA MET A 52 -6.96 6.06 -15.26
C MET A 52 -8.35 6.67 -15.32
N ARG A 53 -8.70 7.45 -14.29
CA ARG A 53 -9.87 8.35 -14.24
C ARG A 53 -10.09 8.95 -15.63
N THR A 54 -10.92 8.29 -16.44
CA THR A 54 -11.13 8.67 -17.83
C THR A 54 -11.88 9.97 -17.76
N LEU A 55 -11.22 11.06 -18.15
CA LEU A 55 -11.83 12.39 -18.15
C LEU A 55 -13.03 12.31 -19.09
N SER A 56 -14.25 12.33 -18.54
CA SER A 56 -15.44 12.44 -19.36
C SER A 56 -15.50 13.86 -19.90
N LEU A 57 -15.23 14.00 -21.20
CA LEU A 57 -15.24 15.28 -21.90
C LEU A 57 -16.66 15.70 -22.32
N GLU A 58 -17.67 14.85 -22.09
CA GLU A 58 -19.05 15.06 -22.55
C GLU A 58 -19.68 16.34 -21.99
N GLY A 59 -19.26 16.80 -20.81
CA GLY A 59 -19.72 18.04 -20.18
C GLY A 59 -18.76 19.23 -20.32
N GLY A 60 -17.65 19.07 -21.04
CA GLY A 60 -16.52 20.00 -21.01
C GLY A 60 -15.69 19.88 -19.72
N VAL A 61 -14.42 20.28 -19.81
CA VAL A 61 -13.45 20.20 -18.71
C VAL A 61 -12.63 21.48 -18.69
N ASP A 62 -12.41 22.06 -17.50
CA ASP A 62 -11.46 23.16 -17.36
C ASP A 62 -10.03 22.62 -17.45
N PHE A 63 -9.36 22.93 -18.56
CA PHE A 63 -8.01 22.46 -18.87
C PHE A 63 -7.02 22.80 -17.75
N TYR A 64 -7.08 24.00 -17.19
CA TYR A 64 -6.12 24.44 -16.17
C TYR A 64 -6.30 23.68 -14.86
N SER A 65 -7.54 23.38 -14.45
CA SER A 65 -7.80 22.53 -13.29
C SER A 65 -7.23 21.12 -13.45
N GLU A 66 -7.41 20.50 -14.61
CA GLU A 66 -6.91 19.13 -14.84
C GLU A 66 -5.40 19.08 -14.98
N VAL A 67 -4.78 20.06 -15.65
CA VAL A 67 -3.32 20.19 -15.67
C VAL A 67 -2.80 20.37 -14.24
N SER A 68 -3.41 21.24 -13.44
CA SER A 68 -3.00 21.46 -12.04
C SER A 68 -3.10 20.19 -11.22
N ARG A 69 -4.19 19.44 -11.35
CA ARG A 69 -4.37 18.15 -10.68
C ARG A 69 -3.32 17.13 -11.10
N PHE A 70 -3.07 17.00 -12.41
CA PHE A 70 -2.03 16.12 -12.93
C PHE A 70 -0.65 16.50 -12.39
N GLU A 71 -0.31 17.79 -12.38
CA GLU A 71 0.96 18.27 -11.86
C GLU A 71 1.11 18.00 -10.36
N VAL A 72 0.05 18.18 -9.56
CA VAL A 72 0.06 17.85 -8.13
C VAL A 72 0.36 16.38 -7.92
N ASP A 73 -0.35 15.49 -8.62
CA ASP A 73 -0.16 14.04 -8.50
C ASP A 73 1.25 13.63 -8.93
N LEU A 74 1.76 14.22 -10.01
CA LEU A 74 3.10 13.96 -10.50
C LEU A 74 4.19 14.42 -9.50
N ILE A 75 4.04 15.61 -8.91
CA ILE A 75 4.95 16.12 -7.88
C ILE A 75 4.91 15.23 -6.64
N LYS A 76 3.72 14.85 -6.16
CA LYS A 76 3.57 13.96 -4.99
C LYS A 76 4.25 12.61 -5.22
N ARG A 77 4.09 12.01 -6.40
CA ARG A 77 4.75 10.74 -6.78
C ARG A 77 6.26 10.87 -6.78
N ALA A 78 6.80 11.94 -7.36
CA ALA A 78 8.25 12.19 -7.36
C ALA A 78 8.79 12.39 -5.94
N LEU A 79 8.08 13.10 -5.07
CA LEU A 79 8.45 13.25 -3.66
C LEU A 79 8.40 11.93 -2.90
N LEU A 80 7.42 11.06 -3.15
CA LEU A 80 7.37 9.73 -2.54
C LEU A 80 8.57 8.87 -2.96
N GLN A 81 8.86 8.83 -4.26
CA GLN A 81 9.96 8.03 -4.79
C GLN A 81 11.33 8.49 -4.29
N THR A 82 11.44 9.75 -3.85
CA THR A 82 12.67 10.31 -3.31
C THR A 82 12.63 10.54 -1.79
N ALA A 83 11.69 9.93 -1.07
CA ALA A 83 11.53 10.07 0.38
C ALA A 83 11.50 11.54 0.87
N GLY A 84 10.84 12.41 0.11
CA GLY A 84 10.71 13.83 0.39
C GLY A 84 11.90 14.70 -0.02
N HIS A 85 12.96 14.13 -0.62
CA HIS A 85 14.09 14.91 -1.10
C HIS A 85 13.73 15.72 -2.35
N GLN A 86 13.35 16.98 -2.16
CA GLN A 86 12.94 17.92 -3.22
C GLN A 86 13.98 18.06 -4.34
N GLY A 87 15.26 18.16 -4.00
CA GLY A 87 16.32 18.26 -5.01
C GLY A 87 16.41 17.04 -5.91
N ARG A 88 16.18 15.84 -5.35
CA ARG A 88 16.12 14.58 -6.11
C ARG A 88 14.83 14.48 -6.91
N ALA A 89 13.70 14.91 -6.34
CA ALA A 89 12.41 14.94 -7.03
C ALA A 89 12.44 15.89 -8.24
N ALA A 90 13.07 17.07 -8.09
CA ALA A 90 13.22 18.04 -9.16
C ALA A 90 14.03 17.45 -10.32
N ARG A 91 15.14 16.75 -10.02
CA ARG A 91 15.93 16.03 -11.03
C ARG A 91 15.13 14.93 -11.71
N LEU A 92 14.33 14.17 -10.96
CA LEU A 92 13.47 13.11 -11.51
C LEU A 92 12.41 13.66 -12.48
N LEU A 93 11.87 14.84 -12.18
CA LEU A 93 10.90 15.55 -13.03
C LEU A 93 11.54 16.42 -14.11
N ASN A 94 12.87 16.43 -14.22
CA ASN A 94 13.63 17.32 -15.12
C ASN A 94 13.29 18.82 -14.94
N LEU A 95 13.14 19.25 -13.69
CA LEU A 95 12.87 20.64 -13.31
C LEU A 95 14.03 21.26 -12.52
N LYS A 96 14.16 22.58 -12.60
CA LYS A 96 14.97 23.33 -11.62
C LYS A 96 14.35 23.15 -10.23
N VAL A 97 15.20 23.04 -9.20
CA VAL A 97 14.75 22.93 -7.80
C VAL A 97 13.89 24.12 -7.39
N THR A 98 14.23 25.32 -7.86
CA THR A 98 13.45 26.54 -7.61
C THR A 98 12.05 26.48 -8.21
N THR A 99 11.90 25.94 -9.43
CA THR A 99 10.60 25.74 -10.08
C THR A 99 9.74 24.74 -9.30
N LEU A 100 10.32 23.59 -8.91
CA LEU A 100 9.61 22.60 -8.11
C LEU A 100 9.15 23.21 -6.78
N ASN A 101 10.03 23.95 -6.09
CA ASN A 101 9.70 24.58 -4.81
C ASN A 101 8.58 25.61 -4.94
N SER A 102 8.57 26.42 -6.00
CA SER A 102 7.47 27.35 -6.29
C SER A 102 6.16 26.60 -6.54
N LYS A 103 6.17 25.50 -7.31
CA LYS A 103 4.97 24.68 -7.53
C LYS A 103 4.47 24.01 -6.25
N ILE A 104 5.34 23.48 -5.40
CA ILE A 104 4.98 22.91 -4.09
C ILE A 104 4.27 23.93 -3.21
N LYS A 105 4.77 25.18 -3.18
CA LYS A 105 4.13 26.29 -2.45
C LYS A 105 2.80 26.67 -3.06
N HIS A 106 2.75 26.82 -4.39
CA HIS A 106 1.55 27.23 -5.12
C HIS A 106 0.39 26.24 -4.92
N TYR A 107 0.69 24.93 -4.92
CA TYR A 107 -0.30 23.87 -4.71
C TYR A 107 -0.47 23.46 -3.24
N ASN A 108 0.19 24.15 -2.31
CA ASN A 108 0.14 23.88 -0.87
C ASN A 108 0.42 22.40 -0.50
N ILE A 109 1.43 21.78 -1.13
CA ILE A 109 1.77 20.36 -0.91
C ILE A 109 2.55 20.20 0.40
N ALA A 110 1.99 19.45 1.36
CA ALA A 110 2.60 19.22 2.68
C ALA A 110 3.77 18.23 2.64
N LEU A 111 5.00 18.71 2.87
CA LEU A 111 6.22 17.89 2.74
C LEU A 111 6.44 16.87 3.86
N LYS A 112 5.86 17.10 5.04
CA LYS A 112 6.10 16.30 6.25
C LYS A 112 5.72 14.82 6.06
N GLY A 113 4.74 14.52 5.20
CA GLY A 113 4.27 13.17 4.95
C GLY A 113 5.16 12.32 4.04
N PHE A 114 6.17 12.90 3.37
CA PHE A 114 6.96 12.16 2.36
C PHE A 114 8.25 11.54 2.90
N ALA A 115 8.69 11.93 4.10
CA ALA A 115 9.96 11.46 4.69
C ALA A 115 9.92 9.99 5.15
N ASN A 116 8.73 9.45 5.46
CA ASN A 116 8.58 8.15 6.11
C ASN A 116 8.15 7.01 5.14
N GLY A 117 8.22 7.23 3.82
CA GLY A 117 7.91 6.20 2.81
C GLY A 117 6.42 5.85 2.66
N TYR A 118 5.54 6.41 3.49
CA TYR A 118 4.09 6.31 3.36
C TYR A 118 3.50 7.71 3.23
N PRO A 119 2.81 8.05 2.12
CA PRO A 119 2.01 9.26 2.09
C PRO A 119 0.96 9.09 3.18
N LEU A 120 1.01 9.95 4.21
CA LEU A 120 -0.15 10.15 5.06
C LEU A 120 -1.27 10.60 4.13
N VAL A 121 -2.17 9.68 3.80
CA VAL A 121 -3.48 10.02 3.28
C VAL A 121 -4.04 10.99 4.31
N GLU A 122 -4.21 12.26 3.93
CA GLU A 122 -4.98 13.22 4.70
C GLU A 122 -6.36 12.59 4.88
N THR A 123 -6.53 11.90 6.00
CA THR A 123 -7.80 11.38 6.45
C THR A 123 -8.55 12.64 6.81
N GLY A 124 -9.35 13.13 5.86
CA GLY A 124 -10.28 14.22 6.10
C GLY A 124 -11.05 13.90 7.38
N GLU A 125 -10.86 14.78 8.35
CA GLU A 125 -11.72 15.07 9.49
C GLU A 125 -12.91 14.11 9.64
N ILE A 126 -12.72 13.02 10.39
CA ILE A 126 -13.81 12.47 11.19
C ILE A 126 -13.83 13.29 12.49
N GLU A 127 -14.12 14.58 12.36
CA GLU A 127 -14.45 15.39 13.53
C GLU A 127 -15.81 14.90 14.01
N SER A 128 -15.74 13.99 14.98
CA SER A 128 -16.86 13.61 15.82
C SER A 128 -17.26 14.85 16.61
N ARG A 129 -18.18 15.67 16.08
CA ARG A 129 -18.97 16.60 16.90
C ARG A 129 -19.83 15.74 17.84
N PRO A 130 -19.63 15.79 19.17
CA PRO A 130 -20.68 15.33 20.05
C PRO A 130 -21.84 16.32 19.93
N HIS A 131 -23.02 15.78 19.61
CA HIS A 131 -24.29 16.42 19.90
C HIS A 131 -24.41 16.57 21.42
N VAL A 132 -24.31 17.80 21.91
CA VAL A 132 -25.09 18.34 23.04
C VAL A 132 -25.38 19.80 22.76
#